data_AF-A0A8S3CVD5-F1
#
_entry.id   AF-A0A8S3CVD5-F1
#
_cell.length_a   1.000
_cell.length_b   1.000
_cell.length_c   1.000
_cell.angle_alpha   90.00
_cell.angle_beta   90.00
_cell.angle_gamma   90.00
#
_symmetry.space_group_name_H-M   'P 1'
#
loop_
_entity.id
_entity.type
_entity.pdbx_description
1 polymer ?
#
loop_
_entity_poly.entity_id
_entity_poly.type
_entity_poly.pdbx_seq_one_letter_code
_entity_poly.pdbx_strand_id
1 'polypeptide(L)' 'NLVEEQTKTDEFYGRYIDDICMTWNRSEEELRKLLDDANTWHPNIKLDYKIGYSLPFLDVQ' A
#
# COMPACT_ATOMS: atom_id res chain seq x y z
N ASN A 1 -1.74 -14.33 -26.31
CA ASN A 1 -2.80 -13.80 -25.42
C ASN A 1 -2.07 -13.19 -24.24
N LEU A 2 -2.03 -11.86 -24.10
CA LEU A 2 -1.15 -11.14 -23.15
C LEU A 2 -1.36 -11.57 -21.67
N VAL A 3 -2.56 -12.05 -21.35
CA VAL A 3 -2.94 -12.54 -20.01
C VAL A 3 -2.25 -13.87 -19.66
N GLU A 4 -1.93 -14.70 -20.64
CA GLU A 4 -1.29 -16.02 -20.42
C GLU A 4 0.24 -15.94 -20.28
N GLU A 5 0.87 -14.86 -20.74
CA GLU A 5 2.32 -14.65 -20.58
C GLU A 5 2.67 -14.00 -19.23
N GLN A 6 1.80 -13.13 -18.71
CA GLN A 6 1.99 -12.48 -17.39
C GLN A 6 1.88 -13.45 -16.21
N THR A 7 1.30 -14.63 -16.40
CA THR A 7 1.20 -15.68 -15.36
C THR A 7 2.37 -16.66 -15.37
N LYS A 8 3.27 -16.59 -16.37
CA LYS A 8 4.47 -17.46 -16.47
C LYS A 8 5.73 -16.88 -15.83
N THR A 9 5.71 -15.59 -15.55
CA THR A 9 6.76 -14.88 -14.83
C THR A 9 6.08 -14.39 -13.55
N ASP A 10 6.65 -14.63 -12.38
CA ASP A 10 6.15 -14.05 -11.10
C ASP A 10 6.38 -12.52 -11.07
N GLU A 11 6.16 -11.84 -12.18
CA GLU A 11 6.46 -10.42 -12.38
C GLU A 11 5.17 -9.62 -12.24
N PHE A 12 4.95 -9.13 -11.03
CA PHE A 12 3.93 -8.14 -10.73
C PHE A 12 4.40 -6.76 -11.21
N TYR A 13 3.92 -6.33 -12.38
CA TYR A 13 4.17 -4.99 -12.91
C TYR A 13 3.24 -3.94 -12.26
N GLY A 14 3.50 -3.61 -11.01
CA GLY A 14 2.95 -2.43 -10.34
C GLY A 14 3.76 -1.18 -10.66
N ARG A 15 3.11 -0.02 -10.79
CA ARG A 15 3.84 1.25 -10.61
C ARG A 15 4.29 1.31 -9.16
N TYR A 16 5.54 1.68 -8.90
CA TYR A 16 6.02 1.99 -7.55
C TYR A 16 5.14 3.14 -7.01
N ILE A 17 4.18 2.80 -6.15
CA ILE A 17 3.40 3.76 -5.39
C ILE A 17 4.16 3.90 -4.07
N ASP A 18 4.93 4.98 -3.96
CA ASP A 18 5.77 5.23 -2.78
C ASP A 18 4.92 5.69 -1.58
N ASP A 19 3.83 6.42 -1.83
CA ASP A 19 2.94 6.94 -0.79
C ASP A 19 1.45 6.62 -1.07
N ILE A 20 0.74 6.15 -0.05
CA ILE A 20 -0.70 5.91 -0.08
C ILE A 20 -1.37 6.80 0.96
N CYS A 21 -2.35 7.61 0.54
CA CYS A 21 -3.23 8.36 1.44
C CYS A 21 -4.58 7.64 1.59
N MET A 22 -5.03 7.45 2.82
CA MET A 22 -6.33 6.86 3.14
C MET A 22 -7.02 7.62 4.27
N THR A 23 -8.30 7.92 4.09
CA THR A 23 -9.19 8.34 5.18
C THR A 23 -9.78 7.11 5.86
N TRP A 24 -9.75 7.07 7.19
CA TRP A 24 -10.20 5.92 7.97
C TRP A 24 -11.28 6.33 8.96
N ASN A 25 -12.42 5.63 8.95
CA ASN A 25 -13.55 5.90 9.83
C ASN A 25 -13.75 4.83 10.92
N ARG A 26 -12.79 3.91 11.08
CA ARG A 26 -12.83 2.87 12.11
C ARG A 26 -11.72 3.07 13.15
N SER A 27 -11.55 2.10 14.05
CA SER A 27 -10.55 2.19 15.11
C SER A 27 -9.11 2.10 14.56
N GLU A 28 -8.16 2.67 15.30
CA GLU A 28 -6.73 2.51 15.02
C GLU A 28 -6.29 1.03 15.13
N GLU A 29 -6.91 0.25 16.00
CA GLU A 29 -6.61 -1.19 16.12
C GLU A 29 -6.93 -1.96 14.84
N GLU A 30 -8.06 -1.65 14.20
CA GLU A 30 -8.40 -2.25 12.90
C GLU A 30 -7.45 -1.78 11.79
N LEU A 31 -6.97 -0.54 11.85
CA LEU A 31 -5.96 -0.04 10.92
C LEU A 31 -4.64 -0.80 11.07
N ARG A 32 -4.24 -1.11 12.30
CA ARG A 32 -3.04 -1.92 12.58
C ARG A 32 -3.17 -3.34 12.01
N LYS A 33 -4.33 -3.97 12.18
CA LYS A 33 -4.60 -5.31 11.58
C LYS A 33 -4.49 -5.27 10.05
N LEU A 34 -5.08 -4.26 9.42
CA LEU A 34 -4.97 -4.07 7.97
C LEU A 34 -3.52 -3.89 7.51
N LEU A 35 -2.73 -3.12 8.27
CA LEU A 35 -1.30 -2.92 7.99
C LEU A 35 -0.50 -4.22 8.14
N ASP A 36 -0.76 -4.99 9.21
CA ASP A 36 -0.11 -6.28 9.44
C ASP A 36 -0.41 -7.26 8.30
N ASP A 37 -1.67 -7.35 7.88
CA ASP A 37 -2.08 -8.17 6.74
C ASP A 37 -1.40 -7.72 5.44
N ALA A 38 -1.39 -6.41 5.16
CA ALA A 38 -0.74 -5.88 3.96
C ALA A 38 0.78 -6.14 3.94
N ASN A 39 1.43 -6.12 5.12
CA ASN A 39 2.84 -6.43 5.29
C ASN A 39 3.20 -7.92 5.07
N THR A 40 2.20 -8.81 4.94
CA THR A 40 2.40 -10.21 4.56
C THR A 40 2.36 -10.43 3.04
N TRP A 41 1.85 -9.46 2.28
CA TRP A 41 1.58 -9.63 0.86
C TRP A 41 2.85 -9.77 -0.01
N HIS A 42 3.94 -9.12 0.38
CA HIS A 42 5.19 -9.15 -0.36
C HIS A 42 6.40 -9.34 0.56
N PRO A 43 7.36 -10.24 0.22
CA PRO A 43 8.47 -10.57 1.10
C PRO A 43 9.41 -9.39 1.38
N ASN A 44 9.53 -8.46 0.42
CA ASN A 44 10.54 -7.39 0.46
C ASN A 44 9.94 -5.97 0.56
N ILE A 45 8.61 -5.83 0.58
CA ILE A 45 7.97 -4.51 0.74
C ILE A 45 7.37 -4.46 2.13
N LYS A 46 7.69 -3.39 2.87
CA LYS A 46 7.10 -3.10 4.17
C LYS A 46 6.45 -1.74 4.13
N LEU A 47 5.20 -1.71 4.57
CA LEU A 47 4.39 -0.52 4.72
C LEU A 47 4.47 -0.06 6.18
N ASP A 48 4.67 1.24 6.36
CA ASP A 48 4.46 1.95 7.61
C ASP A 48 3.27 2.92 7.46
N TYR A 49 2.83 3.51 8.58
CA TYR A 49 1.77 4.51 8.55
C TYR A 49 2.01 5.60 9.59
N LYS A 50 1.47 6.79 9.29
CA LYS A 50 1.40 7.92 10.22
C LYS A 50 -0.01 8.46 10.22
N ILE A 51 -0.59 8.63 11.41
CA ILE A 51 -1.89 9.31 11.56
C ILE A 51 -1.61 10.78 11.79
N GLY A 52 -2.24 11.63 10.98
CA GLY A 52 -2.14 13.07 11.10
C GLY A 52 -3.33 13.75 10.45
N TYR A 53 -3.53 15.03 10.80
CA TYR A 53 -4.55 15.89 10.19
C TYR A 53 -4.02 16.65 8.97
N SER A 54 -2.73 16.47 8.63
CA SER A 54 -2.02 17.12 7.52
C SER A 54 -1.14 16.10 6.80
N LEU A 55 -1.11 16.15 5.47
CA LEU A 55 -0.29 15.25 4.64
C LEU A 55 0.76 16.08 3.89
N PRO A 56 2.05 16.01 4.26
CA PRO A 56 3.08 16.90 3.73
C PRO A 56 3.38 16.70 2.23
N PHE A 57 2.90 15.61 1.63
CA PHE A 57 3.08 15.29 0.20
C PHE A 57 1.87 15.65 -0.68
N LEU A 58 0.76 16.09 -0.10
CA LEU A 58 -0.42 16.57 -0.84
C LEU A 58 -0.51 18.10 -0.89
N ASP A 59 0.38 18.80 -0.18
CA ASP A 59 0.50 20.26 -0.28
C ASP A 59 1.12 20.61 -1.64
N VAL A 60 0.27 20.84 -2.63
CA VAL A 60 0.66 21.48 -3.89
C VAL A 60 1.06 22.92 -3.54
N GLN A 61 2.35 23.25 -3.69
CA GLN A 61 2.83 24.64 -3.56
C GLN A 61 2.26 25.55 -4.66
#